data_AF-A0AAN8I0B2-F1
#
_entry.id   AF-A0AAN8I0B2-F1
#
_cell.length_a   1.000
_cell.length_b   1.000
_cell.length_c   1.000
_cell.angle_alpha   90.00
_cell.angle_beta   90.00
_cell.angle_gamma   90.00
#
_symmetry.space_group_name_H-M   'P 1'
#
loop_
_entity.id
_entity.type
_entity.pdbx_description
1 polymer ?
#
loop_
_entity_poly.entity_id
_entity_poly.type
_entity_poly.pdbx_seq_one_letter_code
_entity_poly.pdbx_strand_id
1 'polypeptide(L)'
;MVLDSVEVFMDQVEGESVGSSRDLMEPNVRADPTKTTGTPTPPAKKSNDAKKEKVSQNGLPTETNGSQAQRRPSSSKGGATPRPPLRRPLSLEMTPQRLRGSQEQMADRRMVQPPWRSGPAAPLPPTRSLTSPSLGAGWMRRSESTCSVNYSLGLRASRGQMRPATSLPHIPKGVAGSSLPTSSRPCLLVALRPLNLEQEKQTFFLSDYKYEPQFEYAQPEPRSVLDKYREGSGLFLEQAVGIMECVLRKFGCYENFEVVTGGSILPKSQVWAAVRKYLQKEGCVGEVVVRLSDELLSQAVMVVESCRPTLTINLAGARQYWLEGMLRHEIGTHYLRGVNNNLQPWCTTEGRKQFGLKPANPTEEGLASLHSVLLRKQPYLWRAALLYYTVYHAASMSFSRLFSHIARFVQDPDVRWEYCLRAKRGQTDTSEPGCFSKDQVYLDGILRILRHRRNIDFKMLTSLGKVSFEDVERLRPLAVLPRTRIPHFMRDQERYLQYLDHILSVNELDDSALQHLLP
;
A
#
# COMPACT_ATOMS: atom_id res chain seq x y z
N MET A 1 32.42 18.48 -16.57
CA MET A 1 32.71 17.12 -17.07
C MET A 1 31.37 16.43 -17.26
N VAL A 2 31.20 15.70 -18.36
CA VAL A 2 29.95 14.99 -18.69
C VAL A 2 30.25 13.49 -18.63
N LEU A 3 29.52 12.76 -17.78
CA LEU A 3 29.46 11.30 -17.66
C LEU A 3 28.16 10.98 -16.88
N ASP A 4 27.40 9.92 -17.14
CA ASP A 4 27.13 9.27 -18.44
C ASP A 4 25.77 8.57 -18.36
N SER A 5 25.11 8.35 -19.49
CA SER A 5 23.79 7.69 -19.54
C SER A 5 23.94 6.17 -19.55
N VAL A 6 23.40 5.49 -18.54
CA VAL A 6 23.23 4.03 -18.57
C VAL A 6 21.98 3.69 -19.36
N GLU A 7 22.17 3.31 -20.62
CA GLU A 7 21.12 2.69 -21.43
C GLU A 7 20.70 1.34 -20.83
N VAL A 8 19.43 0.98 -21.00
CA VAL A 8 18.90 -0.33 -20.62
C VAL A 8 18.39 -0.99 -21.88
N PHE A 9 19.12 -1.99 -22.36
CA PHE A 9 18.69 -2.83 -23.47
C PHE A 9 17.34 -3.48 -23.19
N MET A 10 16.47 -3.47 -24.19
CA MET A 10 15.33 -4.36 -24.30
C MET A 10 15.57 -5.26 -25.51
N ASP A 11 15.71 -6.56 -25.28
CA ASP A 11 15.82 -7.51 -26.38
C ASP A 11 14.54 -7.51 -27.22
N GLN A 12 14.69 -7.38 -28.53
CA GLN A 12 13.63 -7.65 -29.49
C GLN A 12 13.75 -9.11 -29.91
N VAL A 13 12.62 -9.83 -29.93
CA VAL A 13 12.56 -11.18 -30.48
C VAL A 13 12.19 -11.06 -31.96
N GLU A 14 13.15 -11.34 -32.84
CA GLU A 14 12.87 -11.49 -34.27
C GLU A 14 12.04 -12.75 -34.54
N GLY A 15 11.09 -12.64 -35.46
CA GLY A 15 10.32 -13.75 -36.03
C GLY A 15 10.09 -13.45 -37.50
N GLU A 16 10.59 -14.31 -38.38
CA GLU A 16 10.79 -13.99 -39.80
C GLU A 16 9.48 -13.90 -40.61
N SER A 17 9.56 -13.18 -41.73
CA SER A 17 8.43 -12.94 -42.64
C SER A 17 8.28 -14.01 -43.72
N VAL A 18 7.05 -14.28 -44.13
CA VAL A 18 6.71 -14.73 -45.49
C VAL A 18 5.57 -13.85 -46.00
N GLY A 19 5.66 -13.35 -47.23
CA GLY A 19 4.71 -12.37 -47.76
C GLY A 19 4.33 -12.56 -49.23
N SER A 20 3.13 -12.09 -49.57
CA SER A 20 2.66 -11.77 -50.92
C SER A 20 1.51 -10.77 -50.75
N SER A 21 1.62 -9.47 -51.03
CA SER A 21 1.94 -8.79 -52.31
C SER A 21 0.73 -8.65 -53.24
N ARG A 22 0.49 -7.41 -53.72
CA ARG A 22 -0.51 -6.94 -54.72
C ARG A 22 -2.00 -6.87 -54.28
N ASP A 23 -2.81 -5.88 -54.71
CA ASP A 23 -2.53 -4.58 -55.36
C ASP A 23 -3.77 -3.63 -55.34
N LEU A 24 -3.56 -2.34 -55.68
CA LEU A 24 -4.51 -1.35 -56.27
C LEU A 24 -5.73 -0.74 -55.49
N MET A 25 -5.60 0.58 -55.27
CA MET A 25 -6.55 1.70 -55.60
C MET A 25 -7.78 2.10 -54.74
N GLU A 26 -7.78 3.39 -54.38
CA GLU A 26 -8.91 4.31 -54.07
C GLU A 26 -9.61 4.81 -55.40
N PRO A 27 -10.64 5.71 -55.43
CA PRO A 27 -11.20 6.56 -54.35
C PRO A 27 -12.73 6.87 -54.32
N ASN A 28 -13.14 7.54 -53.22
CA ASN A 28 -14.23 8.55 -53.08
C ASN A 28 -15.68 8.24 -53.53
N VAL A 29 -16.66 8.52 -52.64
CA VAL A 29 -17.54 9.72 -52.68
C VAL A 29 -18.48 9.76 -51.45
N ARG A 30 -18.96 10.95 -51.06
CA ARG A 30 -19.89 11.21 -49.94
C ARG A 30 -21.35 11.01 -50.35
N ALA A 31 -22.25 10.66 -49.40
CA ALA A 31 -23.43 11.48 -49.05
C ALA A 31 -24.30 10.87 -47.93
N ASP A 32 -24.71 11.75 -47.00
CA ASP A 32 -25.88 11.70 -46.10
C ASP A 32 -26.59 13.09 -46.32
N PRO A 33 -27.81 13.43 -45.84
CA PRO A 33 -28.71 12.74 -44.89
C PRO A 33 -30.21 12.79 -45.25
N THR A 34 -31.10 12.31 -44.36
CA THR A 34 -32.34 13.06 -43.99
C THR A 34 -32.99 12.57 -42.68
N LYS A 35 -33.93 13.35 -42.13
CA LYS A 35 -34.61 13.13 -40.83
C LYS A 35 -36.12 12.95 -40.99
N THR A 36 -36.76 12.26 -40.04
CA THR A 36 -38.13 12.60 -39.55
C THR A 36 -38.35 12.11 -38.11
N THR A 37 -39.44 12.55 -37.47
CA THR A 37 -39.66 12.55 -36.00
C THR A 37 -41.00 11.95 -35.58
N GLY A 38 -41.11 11.36 -34.38
CA GLY A 38 -42.41 11.00 -33.80
C GLY A 38 -42.39 10.39 -32.37
N THR A 39 -43.06 11.06 -31.44
CA THR A 39 -43.49 10.64 -30.07
C THR A 39 -44.79 11.41 -29.74
N PRO A 40 -45.67 11.02 -28.77
CA PRO A 40 -45.37 10.34 -27.49
C PRO A 40 -46.38 9.24 -27.00
N THR A 41 -46.17 8.82 -25.74
CA THR A 41 -46.90 7.91 -24.83
C THR A 41 -48.16 8.54 -24.16
N PRO A 42 -48.90 7.95 -23.17
CA PRO A 42 -48.97 6.60 -22.54
C PRO A 42 -50.47 6.11 -22.41
N PRO A 43 -51.03 5.54 -21.29
CA PRO A 43 -50.59 4.54 -20.28
C PRO A 43 -51.55 3.32 -20.10
N ALA A 44 -51.14 2.29 -19.34
CA ALA A 44 -52.04 1.30 -18.71
C ALA A 44 -51.57 0.88 -17.30
N LYS A 45 -52.44 0.28 -16.47
CA LYS A 45 -52.22 -0.07 -15.04
C LYS A 45 -52.71 -1.49 -14.70
N LYS A 46 -52.33 -1.96 -13.50
CA LYS A 46 -52.75 -3.17 -12.75
C LYS A 46 -51.98 -4.46 -13.08
N SER A 47 -51.78 -5.41 -12.16
CA SER A 47 -51.77 -5.36 -10.68
C SER A 47 -51.17 -6.66 -10.10
N ASN A 48 -50.81 -6.63 -8.82
CA ASN A 48 -50.39 -7.77 -7.97
C ASN A 48 -50.96 -9.14 -8.35
N ASP A 49 -50.15 -10.19 -8.18
CA ASP A 49 -50.43 -11.12 -7.09
C ASP A 49 -49.15 -11.80 -6.55
N ALA A 50 -49.21 -12.36 -5.34
CA ALA A 50 -48.06 -13.00 -4.69
C ALA A 50 -48.36 -14.46 -4.34
N LYS A 51 -47.37 -15.35 -4.49
CA LYS A 51 -47.39 -16.69 -3.89
C LYS A 51 -46.01 -17.21 -3.51
N LYS A 52 -46.03 -18.22 -2.65
CA LYS A 52 -44.99 -18.56 -1.67
C LYS A 52 -44.83 -20.07 -1.67
N GLU A 53 -43.77 -20.58 -2.28
CA GLU A 53 -43.55 -22.03 -2.34
C GLU A 53 -42.88 -22.56 -1.07
N LYS A 54 -43.42 -23.68 -0.57
CA LYS A 54 -42.79 -24.55 0.42
C LYS A 54 -43.37 -25.95 0.27
N VAL A 55 -42.49 -26.92 -0.03
CA VAL A 55 -42.53 -28.34 0.37
C VAL A 55 -43.83 -29.12 0.19
N SER A 56 -43.73 -30.26 -0.50
CA SER A 56 -44.47 -31.47 -0.13
C SER A 56 -43.64 -32.72 -0.42
N GLN A 57 -43.66 -33.67 0.52
CA GLN A 57 -43.14 -35.03 0.36
C GLN A 57 -44.31 -36.00 0.19
N ASN A 58 -44.08 -37.11 -0.51
CA ASN A 58 -44.85 -38.37 -0.43
C ASN A 58 -43.95 -39.47 -1.04
N GLY A 59 -43.98 -40.74 -0.60
CA GLY A 59 -44.70 -41.35 0.52
C GLY A 59 -44.13 -42.76 0.82
N LEU A 60 -44.60 -43.40 1.90
CA LEU A 60 -44.20 -44.76 2.31
C LEU A 60 -45.25 -45.80 1.86
N PRO A 61 -44.90 -47.11 1.85
CA PRO A 61 -45.61 -47.99 2.79
C PRO A 61 -44.75 -48.95 3.64
N THR A 62 -45.20 -49.06 4.89
CA THR A 62 -45.15 -50.14 5.90
C THR A 62 -44.70 -51.58 5.55
N GLU A 63 -43.92 -52.19 6.46
CA GLU A 63 -44.27 -53.36 7.34
C GLU A 63 -43.21 -53.44 8.48
N THR A 64 -43.52 -53.20 9.77
CA THR A 64 -44.08 -54.06 10.86
C THR A 64 -43.10 -55.00 11.61
N ASN A 65 -43.23 -54.97 12.95
CA ASN A 65 -42.69 -55.89 13.98
C ASN A 65 -41.17 -55.89 14.29
N GLY A 66 -40.81 -56.27 15.53
CA GLY A 66 -39.42 -56.55 15.96
C GLY A 66 -38.91 -55.78 17.19
N SER A 67 -39.54 -55.94 18.36
CA SER A 67 -39.06 -55.33 19.60
C SER A 67 -37.90 -56.12 20.26
N GLN A 68 -36.86 -55.44 20.71
CA GLN A 68 -36.34 -55.47 22.09
C GLN A 68 -35.09 -54.60 22.27
N ALA A 69 -34.80 -54.20 23.52
CA ALA A 69 -33.61 -53.42 23.86
C ALA A 69 -32.99 -53.95 25.17
N GLN A 70 -31.66 -54.16 25.20
CA GLN A 70 -30.93 -54.29 26.47
C GLN A 70 -29.43 -53.92 26.39
N ARG A 71 -29.10 -52.86 27.15
CA ARG A 71 -27.94 -52.64 28.04
C ARG A 71 -26.55 -53.29 27.74
N ARG A 72 -25.55 -52.39 27.62
CA ARG A 72 -24.12 -52.49 28.02
C ARG A 72 -23.94 -53.12 29.44
N PRO A 73 -22.75 -53.63 29.89
CA PRO A 73 -21.44 -52.96 29.76
C PRO A 73 -20.09 -53.77 29.77
N SER A 74 -18.99 -52.99 29.64
CA SER A 74 -17.64 -53.11 30.27
C SER A 74 -16.66 -54.30 30.03
N SER A 75 -15.52 -53.96 29.37
CA SER A 75 -14.09 -54.28 29.69
C SER A 75 -13.64 -55.74 29.97
N SER A 76 -12.43 -56.21 29.58
CA SER A 76 -11.10 -55.57 29.70
C SER A 76 -9.94 -56.35 29.04
N LYS A 77 -8.75 -55.70 28.93
CA LYS A 77 -7.35 -56.22 28.88
C LYS A 77 -6.90 -57.32 27.88
N GLY A 78 -5.84 -56.99 27.12
CA GLY A 78 -4.55 -57.72 27.20
C GLY A 78 -3.98 -58.38 25.93
N GLY A 79 -2.74 -58.02 25.56
CA GLY A 79 -1.92 -58.73 24.55
C GLY A 79 -0.94 -57.82 23.81
N ALA A 80 0.36 -58.15 23.78
CA ALA A 80 1.40 -57.32 23.13
C ALA A 80 2.66 -58.12 22.74
N THR A 81 3.34 -57.71 21.65
CA THR A 81 4.77 -58.05 21.36
C THR A 81 5.34 -57.15 20.26
N PRO A 82 6.48 -56.46 20.48
CA PRO A 82 7.20 -55.71 19.43
C PRO A 82 8.43 -56.46 18.87
N ARG A 83 8.98 -55.99 17.74
CA ARG A 83 10.29 -56.41 17.18
C ARG A 83 11.33 -55.26 17.21
N PRO A 84 12.65 -55.53 17.14
CA PRO A 84 13.66 -54.69 17.81
C PRO A 84 14.60 -53.97 16.77
N PRO A 85 15.83 -53.47 17.08
CA PRO A 85 16.16 -52.07 16.75
C PRO A 85 17.34 -51.87 15.78
N LEU A 86 17.52 -50.66 15.26
CA LEU A 86 18.72 -50.24 14.53
C LEU A 86 19.26 -48.87 15.00
N ARG A 87 20.57 -48.67 14.82
CA ARG A 87 21.36 -47.58 15.43
C ARG A 87 21.41 -46.30 14.58
N ARG A 88 21.62 -45.15 15.23
CA ARG A 88 22.21 -43.96 14.59
C ARG A 88 23.74 -44.10 14.51
N PRO A 89 24.39 -43.71 13.40
CA PRO A 89 25.82 -43.40 13.38
C PRO A 89 26.13 -42.04 14.01
N LEU A 90 27.37 -41.85 14.48
CA LEU A 90 27.95 -40.55 14.81
C LEU A 90 28.77 -40.04 13.62
N SER A 91 28.80 -38.73 13.42
CA SER A 91 29.80 -38.02 12.59
C SER A 91 29.92 -36.59 13.13
N LEU A 92 30.95 -36.32 13.94
CA LEU A 92 32.26 -35.80 13.53
C LEU A 92 32.21 -34.30 13.20
N GLU A 93 32.38 -33.49 14.25
CA GLU A 93 32.88 -32.12 14.12
C GLU A 93 34.32 -32.14 13.55
N MET A 94 34.71 -31.10 12.83
CA MET A 94 36.10 -30.91 12.43
C MET A 94 36.47 -29.41 12.47
N THR A 95 37.30 -29.02 13.43
CA THR A 95 37.83 -27.66 13.55
C THR A 95 39.05 -27.45 12.63
N PRO A 96 39.28 -26.24 12.10
CA PRO A 96 40.31 -26.00 11.11
C PRO A 96 41.71 -25.81 11.73
N GLN A 97 42.74 -26.39 11.12
CA GLN A 97 44.13 -26.06 11.39
C GLN A 97 44.85 -25.56 10.13
N ARG A 98 45.71 -24.56 10.31
CA ARG A 98 46.71 -24.13 9.31
C ARG A 98 47.99 -24.96 9.51
N LEU A 99 48.66 -25.34 8.43
CA LEU A 99 49.99 -24.77 8.10
C LEU A 99 50.49 -25.18 6.70
N ARG A 100 51.28 -24.27 6.11
CA ARG A 100 52.56 -24.48 5.39
C ARG A 100 52.99 -25.96 5.16
N GLY A 101 53.38 -26.41 3.96
CA GLY A 101 53.57 -25.73 2.68
C GLY A 101 54.79 -26.29 1.92
N SER A 102 54.85 -26.17 0.59
CA SER A 102 55.98 -26.65 -0.21
C SER A 102 56.29 -25.79 -1.45
N GLN A 103 57.58 -25.58 -1.66
CA GLN A 103 58.26 -25.08 -2.87
C GLN A 103 58.43 -26.29 -3.83
N GLU A 104 58.69 -26.23 -5.15
CA GLU A 104 59.25 -25.20 -6.05
C GLU A 104 58.72 -25.37 -7.48
N GLN A 105 58.75 -24.30 -8.30
CA GLN A 105 59.36 -24.31 -9.64
C GLN A 105 59.39 -22.89 -10.23
N MET A 106 60.50 -22.49 -10.87
CA MET A 106 60.65 -21.19 -11.54
C MET A 106 60.52 -21.34 -13.06
N ALA A 107 59.79 -20.43 -13.71
CA ALA A 107 60.05 -20.03 -15.09
C ALA A 107 59.56 -18.59 -15.38
N ASP A 108 60.51 -17.75 -15.79
CA ASP A 108 60.44 -16.38 -16.32
C ASP A 108 59.10 -15.87 -16.92
N ARG A 109 58.61 -14.72 -16.41
CA ARG A 109 58.38 -13.53 -17.28
C ARG A 109 58.25 -12.21 -16.50
N ARG A 110 58.75 -11.13 -17.11
CA ARG A 110 58.86 -9.78 -16.53
C ARG A 110 57.51 -9.04 -16.46
N MET A 111 57.27 -8.31 -15.38
CA MET A 111 56.26 -7.24 -15.35
C MET A 111 56.79 -5.98 -16.07
N VAL A 112 55.91 -5.26 -16.77
CA VAL A 112 56.20 -3.96 -17.39
C VAL A 112 55.33 -2.88 -16.74
N GLN A 113 55.96 -1.81 -16.27
CA GLN A 113 55.31 -0.58 -15.80
C GLN A 113 55.32 0.46 -16.94
N PRO A 114 54.25 1.24 -17.15
CA PRO A 114 54.29 2.45 -17.97
C PRO A 114 55.08 3.59 -17.29
N PRO A 115 55.72 4.51 -18.05
CA PRO A 115 56.35 5.73 -17.53
C PRO A 115 55.30 6.77 -17.06
N TRP A 116 55.61 7.81 -16.26
CA TRP A 116 56.80 8.69 -16.30
C TRP A 116 57.32 9.19 -14.92
N ARG A 117 58.57 9.65 -14.92
CA ARG A 117 59.29 10.43 -13.87
C ARG A 117 58.97 11.95 -13.99
N SER A 118 59.37 12.92 -13.16
CA SER A 118 59.79 13.17 -11.74
C SER A 118 60.09 14.70 -11.69
N GLY A 119 60.27 15.47 -10.60
CA GLY A 119 60.40 15.36 -9.13
C GLY A 119 60.65 16.82 -8.61
N PRO A 120 61.42 17.12 -7.54
CA PRO A 120 61.93 16.30 -6.43
C PRO A 120 61.60 16.89 -5.02
N ALA A 121 62.17 16.27 -3.97
CA ALA A 121 62.38 16.78 -2.59
C ALA A 121 61.17 17.00 -1.64
N ALA A 122 61.31 16.45 -0.43
CA ALA A 122 60.53 16.73 0.79
C ALA A 122 61.47 17.29 1.89
N PRO A 123 60.97 17.79 3.04
CA PRO A 123 60.88 16.91 4.22
C PRO A 123 59.67 17.16 5.18
N LEU A 124 59.60 16.37 6.26
CA LEU A 124 58.60 16.36 7.37
C LEU A 124 59.34 16.40 8.74
N PRO A 125 58.68 16.53 9.93
CA PRO A 125 57.33 17.04 10.23
C PRO A 125 57.37 18.42 10.97
N PRO A 126 57.45 18.64 12.32
CA PRO A 126 57.27 17.82 13.53
C PRO A 126 55.92 18.12 14.29
N THR A 127 55.92 18.50 15.59
CA THR A 127 54.70 18.72 16.43
C THR A 127 54.90 19.76 17.57
N ARG A 128 53.80 20.46 17.97
CA ARG A 128 53.36 20.87 19.35
C ARG A 128 52.90 22.33 19.56
N SER A 129 51.69 22.45 20.13
CA SER A 129 51.24 23.25 21.29
C SER A 129 51.43 24.78 21.43
N LEU A 130 50.28 25.42 21.69
CA LEU A 130 50.01 26.47 22.71
C LEU A 130 50.66 27.88 22.58
N THR A 131 49.81 28.88 22.35
CA THR A 131 49.63 30.04 23.26
C THR A 131 48.31 30.76 22.95
N SER A 132 47.68 31.36 23.96
CA SER A 132 46.50 32.24 23.85
C SER A 132 46.74 33.50 24.69
N PRO A 133 46.12 34.64 24.33
CA PRO A 133 45.00 35.14 25.15
C PRO A 133 43.84 35.68 24.28
N SER A 134 42.58 35.24 24.39
CA SER A 134 41.63 35.22 25.53
C SER A 134 40.90 36.54 25.80
N LEU A 135 39.65 36.66 25.33
CA LEU A 135 38.57 37.47 25.91
C LEU A 135 37.21 36.98 25.32
N GLY A 136 36.12 37.01 26.10
CA GLY A 136 34.76 36.67 25.65
C GLY A 136 34.27 35.25 26.04
N ALA A 137 33.37 35.17 27.02
CA ALA A 137 32.86 33.91 27.57
C ALA A 137 31.65 33.34 26.80
N GLY A 138 31.42 32.02 26.90
CA GLY A 138 30.19 31.38 26.41
C GLY A 138 30.30 29.87 26.19
N TRP A 139 30.10 29.05 27.23
CA TRP A 139 30.01 27.59 27.09
C TRP A 139 28.74 27.18 26.33
N MET A 140 28.89 26.43 25.23
CA MET A 140 27.78 25.65 24.66
C MET A 140 28.04 24.15 24.88
N ARG A 141 27.39 23.60 25.90
CA ARG A 141 27.48 22.18 26.30
C ARG A 141 26.71 21.31 25.30
N ARG A 142 27.16 20.06 25.08
CA ARG A 142 26.34 19.01 24.44
C ARG A 142 25.07 18.79 25.26
N SER A 143 23.92 18.66 24.59
CA SER A 143 22.68 18.18 25.19
C SER A 143 22.16 16.98 24.42
N GLU A 144 22.46 15.79 24.94
CA GLU A 144 21.50 14.69 24.87
C GLU A 144 20.36 15.04 25.83
N SER A 145 19.10 14.85 25.42
CA SER A 145 17.98 15.03 26.33
C SER A 145 16.79 14.15 25.95
N THR A 146 16.75 12.97 26.55
CA THR A 146 15.49 12.26 26.81
C THR A 146 14.62 13.13 27.71
N CYS A 147 13.39 13.45 27.30
CA CYS A 147 12.35 13.91 28.22
C CYS A 147 10.96 13.49 27.75
N SER A 148 10.07 13.31 28.73
CA SER A 148 8.67 12.94 28.60
C SER A 148 7.79 13.97 29.35
N VAL A 149 6.46 13.82 29.24
CA VAL A 149 5.41 14.51 30.04
C VAL A 149 4.94 15.90 29.57
N ASN A 150 3.80 15.89 28.88
CA ASN A 150 2.55 16.69 29.02
C ASN A 150 2.50 18.22 29.26
N TYR A 151 1.55 18.87 28.54
CA TYR A 151 0.90 20.18 28.77
C TYR A 151 1.80 21.45 28.65
N SER A 152 1.34 22.69 28.36
CA SER A 152 -0.01 23.30 28.25
C SER A 152 -0.15 24.20 26.97
N LEU A 153 -1.34 24.77 26.72
CA LEU A 153 -1.60 25.66 25.57
C LEU A 153 -0.98 27.07 25.70
N GLY A 154 -0.62 27.67 24.56
CA GLY A 154 -0.39 29.11 24.36
C GLY A 154 -1.03 29.57 23.03
N LEU A 155 -1.49 30.83 22.96
CA LEU A 155 -2.42 31.32 21.90
C LEU A 155 -1.81 32.41 21.00
N ARG A 156 -2.24 32.40 19.72
CA ARG A 156 -2.10 33.40 18.62
C ARG A 156 -0.96 33.23 17.59
N ALA A 157 -1.31 32.71 16.42
CA ALA A 157 -0.96 33.28 15.11
C ALA A 157 -1.87 32.69 14.01
N SER A 158 -2.41 33.52 13.10
CA SER A 158 -3.22 33.03 11.97
C SER A 158 -2.33 32.74 10.76
N ARG A 159 -2.08 31.45 10.47
CA ARG A 159 -1.51 30.95 9.20
C ARG A 159 -2.16 29.62 8.81
N GLY A 160 -2.18 29.31 7.52
CA GLY A 160 -3.07 28.30 6.92
C GLY A 160 -2.91 26.87 7.44
N GLN A 161 -4.04 26.17 7.59
CA GLN A 161 -4.08 24.76 8.01
C GLN A 161 -3.76 23.81 6.85
N MET A 162 -2.61 23.15 6.91
CA MET A 162 -2.44 21.84 6.28
C MET A 162 -3.12 20.77 7.16
N ARG A 163 -3.71 19.72 6.55
CA ARG A 163 -4.32 18.60 7.27
C ARG A 163 -3.59 17.27 7.02
N PRO A 164 -3.62 16.31 7.97
CA PRO A 164 -3.05 14.97 7.79
C PRO A 164 -3.57 14.26 6.53
N ALA A 165 -2.71 13.47 5.88
CA ALA A 165 -3.02 12.84 4.59
C ALA A 165 -4.18 11.84 4.64
N THR A 166 -4.52 11.31 5.81
CA THR A 166 -5.58 10.30 6.01
C THR A 166 -6.91 10.87 6.53
N SER A 167 -7.04 12.20 6.65
CA SER A 167 -8.24 12.87 7.16
C SER A 167 -9.31 13.14 6.09
N LEU A 168 -10.27 12.21 5.97
CA LEU A 168 -11.58 12.46 5.34
C LEU A 168 -12.39 13.48 6.17
N PRO A 169 -13.41 14.16 5.60
CA PRO A 169 -14.01 15.34 6.20
C PRO A 169 -14.69 15.07 7.56
N HIS A 170 -14.72 16.10 8.41
CA HIS A 170 -15.45 16.02 9.69
C HIS A 170 -16.95 15.85 9.46
N ILE A 171 -17.56 15.04 10.32
CA ILE A 171 -19.01 15.01 10.54
C ILE A 171 -19.46 16.44 10.94
N PRO A 172 -20.55 16.98 10.38
CA PRO A 172 -21.04 18.30 10.78
C PRO A 172 -21.45 18.30 12.25
N LYS A 173 -21.12 19.39 12.98
CA LYS A 173 -21.74 19.64 14.29
C LYS A 173 -23.21 20.03 14.07
N GLY A 174 -24.13 19.34 14.75
CA GLY A 174 -25.50 19.83 14.91
C GLY A 174 -25.52 21.13 15.72
N VAL A 175 -26.53 21.97 15.49
CA VAL A 175 -26.67 23.28 16.15
C VAL A 175 -27.43 23.12 17.46
N ALA A 176 -26.72 23.29 18.60
CA ALA A 176 -27.19 23.90 19.86
C ALA A 176 -26.22 23.58 21.01
N GLY A 177 -26.20 24.41 22.06
CA GLY A 177 -25.71 24.04 23.39
C GLY A 177 -24.26 24.41 23.71
N SER A 178 -24.09 25.21 24.77
CA SER A 178 -22.82 25.50 25.44
C SER A 178 -22.10 24.22 25.91
N SER A 179 -20.80 24.10 25.67
CA SER A 179 -19.92 23.14 26.36
C SER A 179 -18.43 23.47 26.18
N LEU A 180 -17.60 22.87 27.05
CA LEU A 180 -16.15 23.09 27.20
C LEU A 180 -15.33 22.80 25.92
N PRO A 181 -14.06 23.28 25.83
CA PRO A 181 -13.17 22.97 24.71
C PRO A 181 -13.03 21.45 24.50
N THR A 182 -13.66 20.96 23.44
CA THR A 182 -13.61 19.55 23.04
C THR A 182 -12.16 19.15 22.75
N SER A 183 -11.68 18.11 23.43
CA SER A 183 -10.36 17.52 23.16
C SER A 183 -10.22 17.14 21.69
N SER A 184 -8.99 17.23 21.17
CA SER A 184 -8.69 16.87 19.78
C SER A 184 -8.91 15.37 19.59
N ARG A 185 -10.05 14.98 18.99
CA ARG A 185 -10.32 13.58 18.66
C ARG A 185 -9.22 13.06 17.72
N PRO A 186 -8.63 11.87 17.99
CA PRO A 186 -7.62 11.29 17.12
C PRO A 186 -8.16 11.04 15.71
N CYS A 187 -7.28 10.88 14.73
CA CYS A 187 -7.72 10.48 13.39
C CYS A 187 -8.20 9.02 13.41
N LEU A 188 -9.15 8.68 12.52
CA LEU A 188 -9.88 7.41 12.55
C LEU A 188 -9.00 6.16 12.63
N LEU A 189 -7.83 6.14 11.96
CA LEU A 189 -6.93 4.98 11.99
C LEU A 189 -6.10 4.86 13.28
N VAL A 190 -6.00 5.94 14.07
CA VAL A 190 -5.43 5.92 15.43
C VAL A 190 -6.50 5.54 16.45
N ALA A 191 -7.74 6.01 16.26
CA ALA A 191 -8.88 5.61 17.10
C ALA A 191 -9.20 4.10 16.99
N LEU A 192 -9.09 3.54 15.78
CA LEU A 192 -9.32 2.12 15.50
C LEU A 192 -8.05 1.25 15.63
N ARG A 193 -7.12 1.62 16.52
CA ARG A 193 -6.04 0.73 16.98
C ARG A 193 -6.49 0.04 18.28
N PRO A 194 -6.49 -1.30 18.36
CA PRO A 194 -6.81 -1.98 19.63
C PRO A 194 -5.77 -1.66 20.70
N LEU A 195 -6.22 -1.54 21.96
CA LEU A 195 -5.36 -1.31 23.13
C LEU A 195 -4.61 -2.59 23.53
N ASN A 196 -5.31 -3.72 23.55
CA ASN A 196 -4.80 -5.05 23.87
C ASN A 196 -4.13 -5.76 22.66
N LEU A 197 -3.84 -5.06 21.57
CA LEU A 197 -3.42 -5.64 20.28
C LEU A 197 -2.34 -6.74 20.39
N GLU A 198 -1.31 -6.50 21.20
CA GLU A 198 -0.17 -7.42 21.35
C GLU A 198 -0.54 -8.64 22.21
N GLN A 199 -1.36 -8.48 23.24
CA GLN A 199 -1.90 -9.57 24.06
C GLN A 199 -2.82 -10.48 23.22
N GLU A 200 -3.69 -9.88 22.39
CA GLU A 200 -4.58 -10.62 21.49
C GLU A 200 -3.79 -11.40 20.44
N LYS A 201 -2.74 -10.79 19.88
CA LYS A 201 -1.83 -11.46 18.94
C LYS A 201 -1.13 -12.66 19.59
N GLN A 202 -0.55 -12.48 20.77
CA GLN A 202 0.14 -13.55 21.49
C GLN A 202 -0.83 -14.69 21.85
N THR A 203 -2.03 -14.36 22.33
CA THR A 203 -3.09 -15.34 22.64
C THR A 203 -3.53 -16.11 21.39
N PHE A 204 -3.71 -15.42 20.26
CA PHE A 204 -4.07 -16.03 18.97
C PHE A 204 -2.99 -17.00 18.47
N PHE A 205 -1.72 -16.62 18.53
CA PHE A 205 -0.62 -17.48 18.08
C PHE A 205 -0.43 -18.70 19.02
N LEU A 206 -0.54 -18.50 20.35
CA LEU A 206 -0.51 -19.60 21.33
C LEU A 206 -1.69 -20.57 21.19
N SER A 207 -2.82 -20.13 20.64
CA SER A 207 -4.02 -20.96 20.42
C SER A 207 -3.93 -21.90 19.20
N ASP A 208 -2.81 -21.94 18.48
CA ASP A 208 -2.71 -22.55 17.13
C ASP A 208 -3.79 -21.97 16.18
N TYR A 209 -3.90 -20.63 16.20
CA TYR A 209 -4.76 -19.80 15.36
C TYR A 209 -6.28 -20.08 15.46
N LYS A 210 -6.74 -20.73 16.54
CA LYS A 210 -8.15 -21.15 16.76
C LYS A 210 -8.95 -20.21 17.65
N TYR A 211 -8.30 -19.31 18.38
CA TYR A 211 -8.94 -18.24 19.14
C TYR A 211 -9.52 -17.17 18.19
N GLU A 212 -10.54 -16.44 18.64
CA GLU A 212 -11.10 -15.28 17.95
C GLU A 212 -10.79 -14.02 18.77
N PRO A 213 -9.83 -13.17 18.34
CA PRO A 213 -9.41 -11.96 19.06
C PRO A 213 -10.56 -11.08 19.54
N GLN A 214 -10.44 -10.55 20.75
CA GLN A 214 -11.42 -9.69 21.40
C GLN A 214 -10.82 -8.29 21.61
N PHE A 215 -10.97 -7.41 20.62
CA PHE A 215 -10.26 -6.12 20.59
C PHE A 215 -10.92 -5.02 21.43
N GLU A 216 -10.16 -4.47 22.38
CA GLU A 216 -10.54 -3.31 23.18
C GLU A 216 -10.13 -1.99 22.50
N TYR A 217 -10.99 -0.97 22.51
CA TYR A 217 -10.71 0.36 21.95
C TYR A 217 -10.97 1.47 22.96
N ALA A 218 -10.12 2.50 22.97
CA ALA A 218 -10.14 3.58 23.97
C ALA A 218 -11.44 4.41 23.99
N GLN A 219 -12.18 4.44 22.87
CA GLN A 219 -13.53 4.98 22.80
C GLN A 219 -14.36 4.11 21.83
N PRO A 220 -15.67 3.91 22.09
CA PRO A 220 -16.57 3.43 21.07
C PRO A 220 -16.71 4.52 20.00
N GLU A 221 -15.95 4.39 18.90
CA GLU A 221 -16.03 5.31 17.76
C GLU A 221 -17.49 5.41 17.25
N PRO A 222 -17.94 6.57 16.75
CA PRO A 222 -19.34 6.77 16.39
C PRO A 222 -19.77 5.73 15.36
N ARG A 223 -20.85 4.98 15.65
CA ARG A 223 -21.35 3.89 14.79
C ARG A 223 -21.45 4.32 13.32
N SER A 224 -21.96 5.53 13.06
CA SER A 224 -22.08 6.14 11.73
C SER A 224 -20.76 6.26 10.92
N VAL A 225 -19.59 6.18 11.55
CA VAL A 225 -18.29 6.11 10.87
C VAL A 225 -17.92 4.68 10.50
N LEU A 226 -18.20 3.72 11.39
CA LEU A 226 -18.01 2.28 11.12
C LEU A 226 -19.02 1.79 10.07
N ASP A 227 -20.29 2.23 10.17
CA ASP A 227 -21.37 1.92 9.23
C ASP A 227 -20.97 2.24 7.78
N LYS A 228 -20.26 3.34 7.55
CA LYS A 228 -19.77 3.74 6.22
C LYS A 228 -18.80 2.71 5.60
N TYR A 229 -18.09 1.94 6.42
CA TYR A 229 -17.09 0.97 5.98
C TYR A 229 -17.46 -0.48 6.35
N ARG A 230 -18.70 -0.76 6.78
CA ARG A 230 -19.11 -2.10 7.23
C ARG A 230 -19.21 -3.13 6.09
N GLU A 231 -19.55 -2.64 4.89
CA GLU A 231 -19.80 -3.43 3.68
C GLU A 231 -18.56 -3.43 2.77
N GLY A 232 -18.13 -4.62 2.35
CA GLY A 232 -17.08 -4.83 1.37
C GLY A 232 -17.66 -5.03 -0.03
N SER A 233 -17.10 -4.33 -1.02
CA SER A 233 -17.47 -4.49 -2.43
C SER A 233 -16.83 -5.75 -3.03
N GLY A 234 -17.55 -6.42 -3.94
CA GLY A 234 -17.03 -7.50 -4.78
C GLY A 234 -16.68 -7.07 -6.21
N LEU A 235 -16.88 -5.80 -6.57
CA LEU A 235 -16.80 -5.29 -7.96
C LEU A 235 -15.49 -5.61 -8.68
N PHE A 236 -14.37 -5.68 -7.94
CA PHE A 236 -13.04 -5.97 -8.49
C PHE A 236 -12.43 -7.27 -7.92
N LEU A 237 -13.26 -8.21 -7.46
CA LEU A 237 -12.79 -9.45 -6.86
C LEU A 237 -12.00 -10.30 -7.87
N GLU A 238 -12.47 -10.39 -9.11
CA GLU A 238 -11.80 -11.12 -10.19
C GLU A 238 -10.43 -10.52 -10.51
N GLN A 239 -10.34 -9.18 -10.62
CA GLN A 239 -9.08 -8.49 -10.89
C GLN A 239 -8.12 -8.60 -9.70
N ALA A 240 -8.64 -8.58 -8.46
CA ALA A 240 -7.83 -8.85 -7.28
C ALA A 240 -7.26 -10.28 -7.29
N VAL A 241 -8.05 -11.30 -7.65
CA VAL A 241 -7.60 -12.68 -7.78
C VAL A 241 -6.56 -12.82 -8.89
N GLY A 242 -6.83 -12.31 -10.09
CA GLY A 242 -5.89 -12.38 -11.23
C GLY A 242 -4.53 -11.73 -10.95
N ILE A 243 -4.51 -10.57 -10.28
CA ILE A 243 -3.26 -9.92 -9.83
C ILE A 243 -2.46 -10.82 -8.88
N MET A 244 -3.12 -11.50 -7.93
CA MET A 244 -2.47 -12.41 -7.00
C MET A 244 -1.99 -13.69 -7.70
N GLU A 245 -2.80 -14.26 -8.59
CA GLU A 245 -2.46 -15.46 -9.35
C GLU A 245 -1.28 -15.22 -10.31
N CYS A 246 -1.21 -14.07 -10.99
CA CYS A 246 -0.06 -13.70 -11.82
C CYS A 246 1.25 -13.66 -11.01
N VAL A 247 1.21 -13.10 -9.78
CA VAL A 247 2.36 -13.11 -8.86
C VAL A 247 2.69 -14.54 -8.41
N LEU A 248 1.71 -15.34 -7.96
CA LEU A 248 1.98 -16.73 -7.55
C LEU A 248 2.55 -17.56 -8.70
N ARG A 249 2.05 -17.40 -9.93
CA ARG A 249 2.53 -18.09 -11.14
C ARG A 249 4.01 -17.80 -11.45
N LYS A 250 4.50 -16.59 -11.08
CA LYS A 250 5.87 -16.14 -11.36
C LYS A 250 6.85 -16.34 -10.21
N PHE A 251 6.40 -16.22 -8.97
CA PHE A 251 7.26 -16.26 -7.77
C PHE A 251 7.02 -17.49 -6.88
N GLY A 252 5.98 -18.28 -7.11
CA GLY A 252 5.58 -19.43 -6.28
C GLY A 252 4.85 -19.05 -5.00
N CYS A 253 5.33 -18.04 -4.27
CA CYS A 253 4.70 -17.53 -3.05
C CYS A 253 4.91 -16.01 -2.85
N TYR A 254 4.14 -15.41 -1.93
CA TYR A 254 4.28 -14.02 -1.52
C TYR A 254 5.68 -13.70 -1.00
N GLU A 255 6.25 -14.59 -0.19
CA GLU A 255 7.50 -14.36 0.53
C GLU A 255 8.68 -14.23 -0.44
N ASN A 256 8.70 -15.06 -1.50
CA ASN A 256 9.68 -14.95 -2.58
C ASN A 256 9.45 -13.69 -3.44
N PHE A 257 8.20 -13.33 -3.73
CA PHE A 257 7.86 -12.05 -4.38
C PHE A 257 8.36 -10.84 -3.58
N GLU A 258 8.18 -10.84 -2.26
CA GLU A 258 8.64 -9.77 -1.38
C GLU A 258 10.17 -9.69 -1.33
N VAL A 259 10.87 -10.81 -1.18
CA VAL A 259 12.34 -10.84 -1.17
C VAL A 259 12.90 -10.37 -2.51
N VAL A 260 12.41 -10.90 -3.64
CA VAL A 260 12.94 -10.60 -4.98
C VAL A 260 12.60 -9.17 -5.43
N THR A 261 11.38 -8.67 -5.16
CA THR A 261 10.96 -7.34 -5.63
C THR A 261 11.16 -6.22 -4.63
N GLY A 262 11.30 -6.52 -3.33
CA GLY A 262 11.54 -5.57 -2.25
C GLY A 262 13.00 -5.50 -1.79
N GLY A 263 13.72 -6.63 -1.82
CA GLY A 263 15.07 -6.72 -1.29
C GLY A 263 15.14 -6.70 0.24
N SER A 264 16.34 -6.52 0.76
CA SER A 264 16.60 -6.49 2.21
C SER A 264 15.91 -5.31 2.90
N ILE A 265 15.54 -5.50 4.17
CA ILE A 265 15.16 -4.40 5.07
C ILE A 265 16.37 -3.48 5.26
N LEU A 266 16.18 -2.17 5.15
CA LEU A 266 17.26 -1.18 5.23
C LEU A 266 17.56 -0.79 6.69
N PRO A 267 18.84 -0.66 7.09
CA PRO A 267 19.19 -0.10 8.39
C PRO A 267 18.79 1.38 8.48
N LYS A 268 18.50 1.85 9.71
CA LYS A 268 18.02 3.22 10.01
C LYS A 268 18.81 4.33 9.28
N SER A 269 20.14 4.17 9.14
CA SER A 269 21.03 5.11 8.43
C SER A 269 20.78 5.19 6.91
N GLN A 270 20.51 4.07 6.24
CA GLN A 270 20.22 4.03 4.80
C GLN A 270 18.82 4.56 4.49
N VAL A 271 17.82 4.25 5.34
CA VAL A 271 16.49 4.86 5.26
C VAL A 271 16.61 6.39 5.34
N TRP A 272 17.32 6.91 6.33
CA TRP A 272 17.60 8.34 6.47
C TRP A 272 18.31 8.95 5.24
N ALA A 273 19.25 8.25 4.63
CA ALA A 273 19.95 8.73 3.43
C ALA A 273 19.02 8.80 2.20
N ALA A 274 18.22 7.76 1.97
CA ALA A 274 17.25 7.70 0.88
C ALA A 274 16.15 8.77 1.03
N VAL A 275 15.63 8.98 2.24
CA VAL A 275 14.62 10.03 2.51
C VAL A 275 15.19 11.43 2.28
N ARG A 276 16.41 11.73 2.75
CA ARG A 276 17.07 13.03 2.45
C ARG A 276 17.25 13.25 0.95
N LYS A 277 17.74 12.24 0.22
CA LYS A 277 17.89 12.27 -1.24
C LYS A 277 16.56 12.56 -1.94
N TYR A 278 15.48 11.92 -1.50
CA TYR A 278 14.14 12.12 -2.07
C TYR A 278 13.59 13.53 -1.78
N LEU A 279 13.70 14.01 -0.53
CA LEU A 279 13.29 15.37 -0.16
C LEU A 279 14.07 16.42 -0.96
N GLN A 280 15.36 16.21 -1.22
CA GLN A 280 16.14 17.09 -2.09
C GLN A 280 15.66 17.06 -3.55
N LYS A 281 15.31 15.88 -4.08
CA LYS A 281 14.81 15.65 -5.45
C LYS A 281 13.51 16.41 -5.76
N GLU A 282 12.61 16.52 -4.78
CA GLU A 282 11.33 17.25 -4.88
C GLU A 282 11.38 18.69 -4.34
N GLY A 283 12.50 19.14 -3.78
CA GLY A 283 12.65 20.45 -3.12
C GLY A 283 11.91 20.56 -1.78
N CYS A 284 11.65 19.46 -1.08
CA CYS A 284 10.89 19.39 0.18
C CYS A 284 11.76 19.46 1.46
N VAL A 285 13.04 19.83 1.35
CA VAL A 285 13.99 19.85 2.48
C VAL A 285 13.58 20.94 3.49
N GLY A 286 13.39 20.53 4.74
CA GLY A 286 12.92 21.43 5.82
C GLY A 286 11.41 21.65 5.86
N GLU A 287 10.67 21.32 4.79
CA GLU A 287 9.20 21.41 4.74
C GLU A 287 8.51 20.22 5.42
N VAL A 288 9.14 19.04 5.39
CA VAL A 288 8.63 17.78 5.93
C VAL A 288 9.53 17.28 7.05
N VAL A 289 8.97 17.12 8.24
CA VAL A 289 9.60 16.39 9.37
C VAL A 289 9.51 14.90 9.08
N VAL A 290 10.50 14.12 9.49
CA VAL A 290 10.54 12.67 9.30
C VAL A 290 10.75 11.99 10.64
N ARG A 291 10.05 10.87 10.87
CA ARG A 291 10.24 9.97 12.00
C ARG A 291 10.31 8.53 11.51
N LEU A 292 11.07 7.70 12.22
CA LEU A 292 11.14 6.27 12.00
C LEU A 292 10.53 5.59 13.23
N SER A 293 9.68 4.60 13.03
CA SER A 293 8.95 3.88 14.08
C SER A 293 8.94 2.39 13.78
N ASP A 294 8.83 1.59 14.83
CA ASP A 294 8.72 0.13 14.77
C ASP A 294 7.27 -0.33 15.10
N GLU A 295 6.34 0.60 15.40
CA GLU A 295 4.99 0.33 15.94
C GLU A 295 3.82 0.55 14.95
N LEU A 296 4.09 1.04 13.74
CA LEU A 296 3.10 1.60 12.83
C LEU A 296 2.43 0.51 11.95
N LEU A 297 1.11 0.36 12.03
CA LEU A 297 0.31 -0.63 11.26
C LEU A 297 0.24 -0.39 9.74
N SER A 298 1.04 0.53 9.20
CA SER A 298 1.21 0.84 7.78
C SER A 298 2.68 1.09 7.48
N GLN A 299 3.10 0.87 6.23
CA GLN A 299 4.51 1.06 5.81
C GLN A 299 4.99 2.51 6.04
N ALA A 300 4.08 3.48 5.94
CA ALA A 300 4.28 4.86 6.37
C ALA A 300 2.93 5.54 6.70
N VAL A 301 2.99 6.78 7.18
CA VAL A 301 1.86 7.71 7.21
C VAL A 301 2.36 9.17 7.20
N MET A 302 1.82 10.00 6.31
CA MET A 302 1.95 11.46 6.35
C MET A 302 0.86 12.09 7.22
N VAL A 303 1.26 12.72 8.33
CA VAL A 303 0.38 13.51 9.21
C VAL A 303 0.78 14.98 9.23
N VAL A 304 -0.02 15.83 9.88
CA VAL A 304 0.33 17.22 10.17
C VAL A 304 0.17 17.43 11.66
N GLU A 305 1.29 17.64 12.35
CA GLU A 305 1.36 17.82 13.80
C GLU A 305 1.89 19.22 14.09
N SER A 306 1.23 19.99 14.96
CA SER A 306 1.66 21.36 15.33
C SER A 306 1.98 22.23 14.10
N CYS A 307 1.13 22.15 13.08
CA CYS A 307 1.26 22.79 11.76
C CYS A 307 2.48 22.35 10.91
N ARG A 308 3.20 21.29 11.28
CA ARG A 308 4.32 20.71 10.51
C ARG A 308 3.92 19.38 9.85
N PRO A 309 4.04 19.27 8.52
CA PRO A 309 3.96 17.98 7.82
C PRO A 309 5.00 17.02 8.41
N THR A 310 4.55 15.83 8.82
CA THR A 310 5.37 14.83 9.50
C THR A 310 5.12 13.46 8.88
N LEU A 311 6.16 12.89 8.27
CA LEU A 311 6.18 11.55 7.70
C LEU A 311 6.72 10.57 8.74
N THR A 312 5.89 9.64 9.21
CA THR A 312 6.34 8.50 10.03
C THR A 312 6.47 7.27 9.15
N ILE A 313 7.62 6.59 9.19
CA ILE A 313 7.95 5.39 8.40
C ILE A 313 8.03 4.18 9.32
N ASN A 314 7.41 3.05 8.95
CA ASN A 314 7.66 1.77 9.58
C ASN A 314 8.98 1.19 9.06
N LEU A 315 9.88 0.85 9.98
CA LEU A 315 11.21 0.31 9.69
C LEU A 315 11.20 -1.14 9.18
N ALA A 316 10.33 -2.01 9.69
CA ALA A 316 10.18 -3.37 9.19
C ALA A 316 9.73 -3.38 7.71
N GLY A 317 8.89 -2.41 7.32
CA GLY A 317 8.46 -2.21 5.93
C GLY A 317 9.48 -1.50 5.02
N ALA A 318 10.62 -1.01 5.54
CA ALA A 318 11.56 -0.17 4.81
C ALA A 318 12.53 -0.98 3.93
N ARG A 319 12.01 -1.73 2.95
CA ARG A 319 12.80 -2.57 2.03
C ARG A 319 13.49 -1.79 0.90
N GLN A 320 14.68 -2.26 0.50
CA GLN A 320 15.62 -1.60 -0.42
C GLN A 320 14.98 -1.05 -1.71
N TYR A 321 14.20 -1.86 -2.41
CA TYR A 321 13.61 -1.52 -3.71
C TYR A 321 12.19 -0.93 -3.61
N TRP A 322 11.59 -0.95 -2.42
CA TRP A 322 10.24 -0.42 -2.17
C TRP A 322 10.23 0.97 -1.54
N LEU A 323 11.30 1.37 -0.82
CA LEU A 323 11.34 2.65 -0.09
C LEU A 323 11.08 3.88 -0.98
N GLU A 324 11.75 4.02 -2.13
CA GLU A 324 11.47 5.15 -3.05
C GLU A 324 10.06 5.07 -3.69
N GLY A 325 9.39 3.91 -3.63
CA GLY A 325 7.95 3.80 -3.91
C GLY A 325 7.07 4.40 -2.81
N MET A 326 7.33 4.06 -1.55
CA MET A 326 6.61 4.65 -0.42
C MET A 326 6.85 6.17 -0.31
N LEU A 327 8.04 6.67 -0.67
CA LEU A 327 8.28 8.12 -0.71
C LEU A 327 7.53 8.81 -1.87
N ARG A 328 7.33 8.14 -3.00
CA ARG A 328 6.43 8.61 -4.08
C ARG A 328 4.95 8.58 -3.67
N HIS A 329 4.54 7.63 -2.83
CA HIS A 329 3.20 7.58 -2.22
C HIS A 329 2.98 8.78 -1.28
N GLU A 330 3.76 8.87 -0.20
CA GLU A 330 3.55 9.85 0.88
C GLU A 330 3.94 11.28 0.50
N ILE A 331 5.15 11.48 -0.06
CA ILE A 331 5.67 12.81 -0.40
C ILE A 331 5.25 13.17 -1.83
N GLY A 332 5.56 12.29 -2.79
CA GLY A 332 5.29 12.51 -4.21
C GLY A 332 3.80 12.69 -4.53
N THR A 333 2.90 12.07 -3.76
CA THR A 333 1.45 12.16 -3.98
C THR A 333 0.78 12.97 -2.88
N HIS A 334 0.65 12.41 -1.67
CA HIS A 334 -0.23 12.99 -0.65
C HIS A 334 0.22 14.37 -0.15
N TYR A 335 1.53 14.58 0.02
CA TYR A 335 2.07 15.86 0.44
C TYR A 335 1.99 16.91 -0.67
N LEU A 336 2.57 16.64 -1.86
CA LEU A 336 2.61 17.62 -2.95
C LEU A 336 1.20 17.98 -3.48
N ARG A 337 0.28 17.02 -3.58
CA ARG A 337 -1.14 17.32 -3.88
C ARG A 337 -1.82 18.08 -2.75
N GLY A 338 -1.40 17.92 -1.50
CA GLY A 338 -1.83 18.74 -0.36
C GLY A 338 -1.33 20.19 -0.46
N VAL A 339 -0.06 20.40 -0.80
CA VAL A 339 0.52 21.73 -1.05
C VAL A 339 -0.23 22.42 -2.19
N ASN A 340 -0.43 21.73 -3.31
CA ASN A 340 -1.16 22.27 -4.46
C ASN A 340 -2.63 22.56 -4.15
N ASN A 341 -3.31 21.69 -3.40
CA ASN A 341 -4.69 21.88 -2.94
C ASN A 341 -4.86 23.21 -2.18
N ASN A 342 -3.90 23.57 -1.32
CA ASN A 342 -3.95 24.78 -0.52
C ASN A 342 -3.80 26.09 -1.31
N LEU A 343 -3.43 26.03 -2.60
CA LEU A 343 -3.44 27.18 -3.50
C LEU A 343 -4.82 27.41 -4.13
N GLN A 344 -5.72 26.42 -4.11
CA GLN A 344 -6.95 26.43 -4.89
C GLN A 344 -8.16 27.05 -4.14
N PRO A 345 -9.14 27.62 -4.86
CA PRO A 345 -10.39 28.13 -4.27
C PRO A 345 -11.19 27.08 -3.49
N TRP A 346 -11.07 25.80 -3.85
CA TRP A 346 -11.71 24.66 -3.19
C TRP A 346 -10.86 24.02 -2.08
N CYS A 347 -9.90 24.73 -1.50
CA CYS A 347 -9.07 24.18 -0.42
C CYS A 347 -9.85 23.90 0.89
N THR A 348 -10.94 24.64 1.14
CA THR A 348 -11.80 24.52 2.33
C THR A 348 -13.01 23.59 2.10
N THR A 349 -13.69 23.18 3.18
CA THR A 349 -14.93 22.39 3.08
C THR A 349 -16.04 23.18 2.39
N GLU A 350 -16.04 24.49 2.62
CA GLU A 350 -16.99 25.48 2.14
C GLU A 350 -16.79 25.69 0.63
N GLY A 351 -15.55 25.89 0.20
CA GLY A 351 -15.18 25.92 -1.22
C GLY A 351 -15.52 24.60 -1.92
N ARG A 352 -15.20 23.44 -1.33
CA ARG A 352 -15.57 22.13 -1.91
C ARG A 352 -17.08 21.97 -2.13
N LYS A 353 -17.92 22.53 -1.25
CA LYS A 353 -19.38 22.58 -1.44
C LYS A 353 -19.79 23.58 -2.52
N GLN A 354 -19.23 24.79 -2.50
CA GLN A 354 -19.51 25.85 -3.48
C GLN A 354 -19.19 25.41 -4.92
N PHE A 355 -18.07 24.71 -5.12
CA PHE A 355 -17.69 24.15 -6.42
C PHE A 355 -18.30 22.76 -6.69
N GLY A 356 -19.12 22.21 -5.79
CA GLY A 356 -19.79 20.92 -5.95
C GLY A 356 -18.85 19.76 -6.27
N LEU A 357 -17.71 19.66 -5.57
CA LEU A 357 -16.68 18.66 -5.89
C LEU A 357 -17.13 17.23 -5.58
N LYS A 358 -16.73 16.29 -6.45
CA LYS A 358 -16.81 14.86 -6.17
C LYS A 358 -15.80 14.47 -5.06
N PRO A 359 -16.02 13.34 -4.37
CA PRO A 359 -15.04 12.82 -3.41
C PRO A 359 -13.65 12.62 -4.04
N ALA A 360 -12.61 13.20 -3.44
CA ALA A 360 -11.23 13.06 -3.92
C ALA A 360 -10.66 11.64 -3.75
N ASN A 361 -11.22 10.86 -2.83
CA ASN A 361 -11.06 9.41 -2.78
C ASN A 361 -12.20 8.82 -3.63
N PRO A 362 -11.92 7.97 -4.63
CA PRO A 362 -10.78 7.05 -4.68
C PRO A 362 -9.51 7.57 -5.38
N THR A 363 -9.59 8.64 -6.19
CA THR A 363 -8.47 9.17 -7.01
C THR A 363 -7.17 9.36 -6.23
N GLU A 364 -7.23 9.98 -5.04
CA GLU A 364 -6.07 10.27 -4.19
C GLU A 364 -5.29 9.03 -3.77
N GLU A 365 -5.99 7.97 -3.37
CA GLU A 365 -5.42 6.71 -2.87
C GLU A 365 -4.95 5.83 -4.03
N GLY A 366 -5.67 5.85 -5.16
CA GLY A 366 -5.31 5.18 -6.40
C GLY A 366 -4.01 5.73 -7.01
N LEU A 367 -3.89 7.06 -7.14
CA LEU A 367 -2.66 7.70 -7.60
C LEU A 367 -1.48 7.32 -6.70
N ALA A 368 -1.65 7.42 -5.39
CA ALA A 368 -0.57 7.11 -4.45
C ALA A 368 -0.17 5.62 -4.54
N SER A 369 -1.13 4.72 -4.74
CA SER A 369 -0.87 3.28 -4.88
C SER A 369 -0.15 2.96 -6.20
N LEU A 370 -0.55 3.53 -7.33
CA LEU A 370 0.17 3.46 -8.61
C LEU A 370 1.60 4.01 -8.45
N HIS A 371 1.75 5.19 -7.84
CA HIS A 371 3.05 5.80 -7.59
C HIS A 371 3.95 4.95 -6.67
N SER A 372 3.39 4.09 -5.82
CA SER A 372 4.18 3.16 -5.02
C SER A 372 4.88 2.06 -5.85
N VAL A 373 4.35 1.73 -7.03
CA VAL A 373 4.89 0.69 -7.93
C VAL A 373 5.54 1.24 -9.21
N LEU A 374 5.14 2.42 -9.69
CA LEU A 374 5.46 3.01 -11.02
C LEU A 374 6.89 2.80 -11.57
N LEU A 375 7.92 2.92 -10.73
CA LEU A 375 9.35 2.79 -11.12
C LEU A 375 10.03 1.50 -10.59
N ARG A 376 9.26 0.47 -10.22
CA ARG A 376 9.81 -0.86 -9.88
C ARG A 376 10.03 -1.65 -11.16
N LYS A 377 11.11 -2.47 -11.21
CA LYS A 377 11.34 -3.43 -12.32
C LYS A 377 10.20 -4.44 -12.53
N GLN A 378 9.38 -4.66 -11.50
CA GLN A 378 8.27 -5.62 -11.49
C GLN A 378 7.11 -4.98 -10.72
N PRO A 379 6.30 -4.12 -11.36
CA PRO A 379 5.32 -3.25 -10.70
C PRO A 379 3.99 -3.95 -10.36
N TYR A 380 4.06 -5.11 -9.69
CA TYR A 380 2.88 -5.87 -9.28
C TYR A 380 2.06 -5.15 -8.21
N LEU A 381 0.74 -5.18 -8.38
CA LEU A 381 -0.27 -4.51 -7.54
C LEU A 381 -0.70 -5.34 -6.32
N TRP A 382 0.03 -6.43 -6.01
CA TRP A 382 -0.26 -7.42 -4.97
C TRP A 382 -0.90 -6.85 -3.70
N ARG A 383 -0.28 -5.82 -3.09
CA ARG A 383 -0.76 -5.26 -1.82
C ARG A 383 -2.17 -4.66 -1.93
N ALA A 384 -2.52 -4.04 -3.06
CA ALA A 384 -3.86 -3.50 -3.28
C ALA A 384 -4.88 -4.62 -3.52
N ALA A 385 -4.50 -5.64 -4.31
CA ALA A 385 -5.31 -6.82 -4.58
C ALA A 385 -5.62 -7.63 -3.32
N LEU A 386 -4.59 -8.00 -2.54
CA LEU A 386 -4.76 -8.79 -1.32
C LEU A 386 -5.51 -8.02 -0.23
N LEU A 387 -5.33 -6.69 -0.11
CA LEU A 387 -6.18 -5.87 0.78
C LEU A 387 -7.65 -5.90 0.32
N TYR A 388 -7.92 -5.81 -0.98
CA TYR A 388 -9.28 -5.82 -1.51
C TYR A 388 -9.98 -7.16 -1.26
N TYR A 389 -9.28 -8.26 -1.55
CA TYR A 389 -9.73 -9.64 -1.34
C TYR A 389 -9.98 -9.95 0.15
N THR A 390 -9.03 -9.58 1.01
CA THR A 390 -9.11 -9.76 2.47
C THR A 390 -10.36 -9.08 3.03
N VAL A 391 -10.62 -7.83 2.65
CA VAL A 391 -11.83 -7.10 3.08
C VAL A 391 -13.11 -7.80 2.64
N TYR A 392 -13.18 -8.23 1.37
CA TYR A 392 -14.36 -8.89 0.83
C TYR A 392 -14.71 -10.17 1.61
N HIS A 393 -13.72 -11.01 1.90
CA HIS A 393 -13.95 -12.23 2.68
C HIS A 393 -14.17 -11.97 4.18
N ALA A 394 -13.55 -10.93 4.76
CA ALA A 394 -13.79 -10.54 6.16
C ALA A 394 -15.28 -10.25 6.44
N ALA A 395 -16.00 -9.72 5.45
CA ALA A 395 -17.43 -9.42 5.56
C ALA A 395 -18.31 -10.65 5.92
N SER A 396 -17.83 -11.88 5.68
CA SER A 396 -18.56 -13.13 5.92
C SER A 396 -17.84 -14.15 6.81
N MET A 397 -16.63 -13.83 7.30
CA MET A 397 -15.78 -14.74 8.07
C MET A 397 -15.42 -14.17 9.43
N SER A 398 -15.19 -15.04 10.41
CA SER A 398 -14.50 -14.72 11.66
C SER A 398 -13.00 -14.49 11.41
N PHE A 399 -12.27 -14.01 12.42
CA PHE A 399 -10.83 -13.74 12.30
C PHE A 399 -10.02 -15.02 12.05
N SER A 400 -10.24 -16.09 12.82
CA SER A 400 -9.53 -17.38 12.65
C SER A 400 -9.76 -17.99 11.26
N ARG A 401 -11.00 -17.89 10.76
CA ARG A 401 -11.40 -18.36 9.43
C ARG A 401 -10.75 -17.52 8.32
N LEU A 402 -10.76 -16.20 8.45
CA LEU A 402 -10.11 -15.29 7.49
C LEU A 402 -8.59 -15.53 7.44
N PHE A 403 -7.95 -15.67 8.60
CA PHE A 403 -6.52 -15.95 8.74
C PHE A 403 -6.11 -17.29 8.10
N SER A 404 -6.94 -18.31 8.30
CA SER A 404 -6.78 -19.63 7.66
C SER A 404 -7.05 -19.57 6.15
N HIS A 405 -8.02 -18.78 5.72
CA HIS A 405 -8.42 -18.64 4.32
C HIS A 405 -7.35 -17.95 3.46
N ILE A 406 -6.64 -16.96 4.02
CA ILE A 406 -5.56 -16.21 3.35
C ILE A 406 -4.25 -17.02 3.24
N ALA A 407 -4.12 -18.13 3.99
CA ALA A 407 -2.96 -19.03 3.91
C ALA A 407 -2.67 -19.59 2.50
N ARG A 408 -3.64 -19.52 1.58
CA ARG A 408 -3.46 -19.85 0.15
C ARG A 408 -2.59 -18.87 -0.64
N PHE A 409 -2.40 -17.64 -0.12
CA PHE A 409 -1.66 -16.55 -0.79
C PHE A 409 -0.40 -16.13 -0.01
N VAL A 410 -0.47 -16.17 1.33
CA VAL A 410 0.60 -15.74 2.23
C VAL A 410 0.85 -16.84 3.26
N GLN A 411 2.08 -17.33 3.34
CA GLN A 411 2.48 -18.37 4.28
C GLN A 411 2.80 -17.77 5.65
N ASP A 412 3.45 -16.61 5.67
CA ASP A 412 3.85 -15.90 6.89
C ASP A 412 2.64 -15.58 7.80
N PRO A 413 2.63 -16.03 9.07
CA PRO A 413 1.52 -15.81 9.99
C PRO A 413 1.45 -14.36 10.50
N ASP A 414 2.56 -13.65 10.64
CA ASP A 414 2.61 -12.26 11.08
C ASP A 414 2.05 -11.34 10.00
N VAL A 415 2.40 -11.57 8.74
CA VAL A 415 1.81 -10.86 7.59
C VAL A 415 0.31 -11.16 7.50
N ARG A 416 -0.12 -12.42 7.64
CA ARG A 416 -1.56 -12.76 7.66
C ARG A 416 -2.32 -12.05 8.79
N TRP A 417 -1.73 -11.97 9.99
CA TRP A 417 -2.30 -11.24 11.12
C TRP A 417 -2.52 -9.76 10.78
N GLU A 418 -1.56 -9.08 10.13
CA GLU A 418 -1.75 -7.69 9.69
C GLU A 418 -2.93 -7.51 8.72
N TYR A 419 -3.07 -8.39 7.71
CA TYR A 419 -4.19 -8.30 6.77
C TYR A 419 -5.54 -8.52 7.48
N CYS A 420 -5.67 -9.55 8.32
CA CYS A 420 -6.87 -9.82 9.11
C CYS A 420 -7.23 -8.64 10.03
N LEU A 421 -6.26 -8.14 10.80
CA LEU A 421 -6.42 -6.97 11.68
C LEU A 421 -6.91 -5.74 10.90
N ARG A 422 -6.31 -5.44 9.74
CA ARG A 422 -6.70 -4.26 8.94
C ARG A 422 -8.11 -4.36 8.38
N ALA A 423 -8.60 -5.56 8.08
CA ALA A 423 -9.96 -5.80 7.61
C ALA A 423 -11.00 -5.96 8.73
N LYS A 424 -10.59 -6.29 9.96
CA LYS A 424 -11.48 -6.46 11.15
C LYS A 424 -11.47 -5.27 12.13
N ARG A 425 -10.55 -4.31 12.00
CA ARG A 425 -10.42 -3.16 12.93
C ARG A 425 -11.73 -2.40 13.14
N GLY A 426 -12.01 -2.06 14.40
CA GLY A 426 -13.28 -1.46 14.85
C GLY A 426 -14.36 -2.47 15.25
N GLN A 427 -14.14 -3.78 15.05
CA GLN A 427 -14.89 -4.82 15.73
C GLN A 427 -14.20 -5.18 17.05
N THR A 428 -14.98 -5.36 18.12
CA THR A 428 -14.51 -5.87 19.41
C THR A 428 -14.50 -7.39 19.40
N ASP A 429 -15.66 -8.03 19.29
CA ASP A 429 -15.72 -9.46 19.01
C ASP A 429 -15.44 -9.70 17.51
N THR A 430 -14.38 -10.45 17.21
CA THR A 430 -14.01 -10.79 15.82
C THR A 430 -14.45 -12.19 15.38
N SER A 431 -15.17 -12.92 16.24
CA SER A 431 -15.89 -14.13 15.85
C SER A 431 -17.05 -13.84 14.89
N GLU A 432 -17.65 -12.64 15.02
CA GLU A 432 -18.77 -12.17 14.21
C GLU A 432 -18.37 -11.76 12.77
N PRO A 433 -19.29 -11.91 11.78
CA PRO A 433 -19.09 -11.41 10.42
C PRO A 433 -18.94 -9.88 10.33
N GLY A 434 -18.43 -9.40 9.20
CA GLY A 434 -18.30 -7.97 8.89
C GLY A 434 -16.86 -7.51 8.74
N CYS A 435 -16.68 -6.35 8.10
CA CYS A 435 -15.37 -5.81 7.73
C CYS A 435 -15.26 -4.31 8.00
N PHE A 436 -14.05 -3.77 7.79
CA PHE A 436 -13.78 -2.34 7.68
C PHE A 436 -13.17 -2.02 6.31
N SER A 437 -14.05 -1.78 5.33
CA SER A 437 -13.72 -1.79 3.90
C SER A 437 -12.92 -0.62 3.35
N LYS A 438 -12.49 0.33 4.21
CA LYS A 438 -11.69 1.50 3.79
C LYS A 438 -10.49 1.14 2.91
N ASP A 439 -9.84 0.00 3.13
CA ASP A 439 -8.65 -0.41 2.38
C ASP A 439 -8.94 -0.89 0.94
N GLN A 440 -10.21 -1.15 0.56
CA GLN A 440 -10.57 -1.45 -0.83
C GLN A 440 -10.37 -0.25 -1.77
N VAL A 441 -10.31 0.98 -1.23
CA VAL A 441 -10.09 2.21 -1.98
C VAL A 441 -8.79 2.22 -2.79
N TYR A 442 -7.78 1.43 -2.36
CA TYR A 442 -6.50 1.34 -3.06
C TYR A 442 -6.67 0.70 -4.44
N LEU A 443 -7.27 -0.50 -4.52
CA LEU A 443 -7.49 -1.18 -5.80
C LEU A 443 -8.56 -0.47 -6.64
N ASP A 444 -9.67 -0.04 -6.01
CA ASP A 444 -10.74 0.72 -6.68
C ASP A 444 -10.18 1.99 -7.36
N GLY A 445 -9.33 2.74 -6.66
CA GLY A 445 -8.65 3.91 -7.23
C GLY A 445 -7.65 3.57 -8.32
N ILE A 446 -6.84 2.51 -8.15
CA ILE A 446 -5.90 2.03 -9.18
C ILE A 446 -6.65 1.72 -10.47
N LEU A 447 -7.68 0.87 -10.41
CA LEU A 447 -8.37 0.37 -11.60
C LEU A 447 -9.13 1.48 -12.32
N ARG A 448 -9.77 2.41 -11.60
CA ARG A 448 -10.38 3.62 -12.20
C ARG A 448 -9.36 4.51 -12.91
N ILE A 449 -8.18 4.74 -12.32
CA ILE A 449 -7.16 5.58 -12.95
C ILE A 449 -6.54 4.88 -14.17
N LEU A 450 -6.25 3.57 -14.10
CA LEU A 450 -5.75 2.82 -15.24
C LEU A 450 -6.77 2.81 -16.39
N ARG A 451 -8.04 2.50 -16.10
CA ARG A 451 -9.18 2.53 -17.02
C ARG A 451 -9.28 3.85 -17.82
N HIS A 452 -9.07 4.99 -17.16
CA HIS A 452 -9.19 6.31 -17.81
C HIS A 452 -7.83 6.97 -18.13
N ARG A 453 -6.70 6.27 -18.00
CA ARG A 453 -5.33 6.85 -18.04
C ARG A 453 -5.03 7.69 -19.28
N ARG A 454 -5.58 7.32 -20.44
CA ARG A 454 -5.39 8.04 -21.71
C ARG A 454 -6.16 9.35 -21.80
N ASN A 455 -7.15 9.55 -20.91
CA ASN A 455 -8.05 10.71 -20.89
C ASN A 455 -7.75 11.66 -19.71
N ILE A 456 -6.83 11.30 -18.80
CA ILE A 456 -6.50 12.09 -17.60
C ILE A 456 -5.29 12.98 -17.87
N ASP A 457 -5.49 14.30 -17.80
CA ASP A 457 -4.37 15.25 -17.69
C ASP A 457 -3.74 15.14 -16.28
N PHE A 458 -2.78 14.24 -16.13
CA PHE A 458 -2.12 13.95 -14.86
C PHE A 458 -1.35 15.15 -14.28
N LYS A 459 -0.91 16.10 -15.12
CA LYS A 459 -0.25 17.33 -14.67
C LYS A 459 -1.29 18.29 -14.08
N MET A 460 -2.38 18.55 -14.81
CA MET A 460 -3.49 19.37 -14.32
C MET A 460 -4.10 18.76 -13.04
N LEU A 461 -4.43 17.46 -13.03
CA LEU A 461 -4.91 16.74 -11.85
C LEU A 461 -3.97 16.89 -10.64
N THR A 462 -2.66 16.97 -10.86
CA THR A 462 -1.68 17.20 -9.79
C THR A 462 -1.67 18.66 -9.31
N SER A 463 -1.73 19.63 -10.22
CA SER A 463 -1.82 21.07 -9.89
C SER A 463 -3.13 21.47 -9.21
N LEU A 464 -4.25 20.84 -9.55
CA LEU A 464 -5.56 21.03 -8.89
C LEU A 464 -5.61 20.49 -7.44
N GLY A 465 -4.59 19.71 -7.03
CA GLY A 465 -4.49 19.15 -5.69
C GLY A 465 -5.47 17.99 -5.45
N LYS A 466 -6.10 17.94 -4.28
CA LYS A 466 -6.91 16.80 -3.84
C LYS A 466 -8.34 16.89 -4.37
N VAL A 467 -8.51 16.56 -5.64
CA VAL A 467 -9.79 16.48 -6.38
C VAL A 467 -9.96 15.10 -7.04
N SER A 468 -11.17 14.76 -7.50
CA SER A 468 -11.37 13.58 -8.37
C SER A 468 -10.79 13.83 -9.76
N PHE A 469 -10.33 12.79 -10.47
CA PHE A 469 -9.91 12.93 -11.87
C PHE A 469 -11.06 13.38 -12.78
N GLU A 470 -12.30 13.08 -12.39
CA GLU A 470 -13.53 13.45 -13.09
C GLU A 470 -13.85 14.95 -13.04
N ASP A 471 -13.31 15.69 -12.06
CA ASP A 471 -13.52 17.13 -11.91
C ASP A 471 -12.49 17.97 -12.68
N VAL A 472 -11.46 17.35 -13.27
CA VAL A 472 -10.26 18.04 -13.80
C VAL A 472 -10.62 19.09 -14.85
N GLU A 473 -11.36 18.72 -15.90
CA GLU A 473 -11.71 19.65 -16.99
C GLU A 473 -12.65 20.78 -16.53
N ARG A 474 -13.53 20.49 -15.56
CA ARG A 474 -14.45 21.46 -14.98
C ARG A 474 -13.76 22.49 -14.09
N LEU A 475 -12.64 22.10 -13.46
CA LEU A 475 -11.84 22.97 -12.58
C LEU A 475 -10.65 23.63 -13.29
N ARG A 476 -10.21 23.11 -14.44
CA ARG A 476 -9.13 23.65 -15.29
C ARG A 476 -9.20 25.19 -15.46
N PRO A 477 -10.34 25.83 -15.82
CA PRO A 477 -10.40 27.29 -15.99
C PRO A 477 -10.44 28.09 -14.67
N LEU A 478 -10.59 27.43 -13.53
CA LEU A 478 -10.67 28.03 -12.19
C LEU A 478 -9.38 27.82 -11.36
N ALA A 479 -8.36 27.21 -11.97
CA ALA A 479 -7.17 26.73 -11.29
C ALA A 479 -6.13 27.84 -11.00
N VAL A 480 -5.70 27.92 -9.75
CA VAL A 480 -4.53 28.71 -9.35
C VAL A 480 -3.27 27.87 -9.63
N LEU A 481 -2.77 28.00 -10.86
CA LEU A 481 -1.58 27.28 -11.34
C LEU A 481 -0.21 27.83 -10.85
N PRO A 482 -0.02 29.16 -10.63
CA PRO A 482 1.26 29.68 -10.16
C PRO A 482 1.71 29.04 -8.85
N ARG A 483 2.99 28.62 -8.79
CA ARG A 483 3.61 27.91 -7.64
C ARG A 483 3.09 26.49 -7.36
N THR A 484 2.23 25.92 -8.20
CA THR A 484 1.92 24.47 -8.12
C THR A 484 3.18 23.64 -8.43
N ARG A 485 3.28 22.46 -7.82
CA ARG A 485 4.45 21.57 -7.88
C ARG A 485 4.09 20.25 -8.54
N ILE A 486 4.81 19.92 -9.61
CA ILE A 486 4.73 18.61 -10.28
C ILE A 486 5.91 17.73 -9.78
N PRO A 487 5.65 16.52 -9.24
CA PRO A 487 6.70 15.60 -8.81
C PRO A 487 7.65 15.27 -9.94
N HIS A 488 8.93 15.06 -9.63
CA HIS A 488 9.96 14.84 -10.65
C HIS A 488 9.63 13.71 -11.65
N PHE A 489 8.94 12.66 -11.20
CA PHE A 489 8.56 11.49 -12.00
C PHE A 489 7.29 11.69 -12.86
N MET A 490 6.66 12.86 -12.82
CA MET A 490 5.48 13.23 -13.62
C MET A 490 5.75 14.40 -14.59
N ARG A 491 7.01 14.85 -14.70
CA ARG A 491 7.40 15.97 -15.58
C ARG A 491 7.38 15.56 -17.05
N ASP A 492 7.92 14.38 -17.33
CA ASP A 492 7.71 13.66 -18.57
C ASP A 492 6.34 12.96 -18.49
N GLN A 493 5.46 13.26 -19.44
CA GLN A 493 4.07 12.77 -19.44
C GLN A 493 3.91 11.53 -20.30
N GLU A 494 4.63 11.43 -21.41
CA GLU A 494 4.61 10.26 -22.27
C GLU A 494 5.21 9.06 -21.54
N ARG A 495 6.38 9.24 -20.94
CA ARG A 495 7.03 8.20 -20.13
C ARG A 495 6.24 7.84 -18.88
N TYR A 496 5.52 8.80 -18.28
CA TYR A 496 4.61 8.52 -17.18
C TYR A 496 3.44 7.62 -17.62
N LEU A 497 2.85 7.87 -18.80
CA LEU A 497 1.81 7.02 -19.38
C LEU A 497 2.37 5.63 -19.74
N GLN A 498 3.56 5.54 -20.34
CA GLN A 498 4.25 4.27 -20.62
C GLN A 498 4.43 3.43 -19.34
N TYR A 499 4.76 4.04 -18.20
CA TYR A 499 4.80 3.32 -16.92
C TYR A 499 3.42 2.85 -16.43
N LEU A 500 2.33 3.57 -16.72
CA LEU A 500 0.96 3.13 -16.39
C LEU A 500 0.49 1.98 -17.30
N ASP A 501 0.77 2.03 -18.61
CA ASP A 501 0.54 0.92 -19.53
C ASP A 501 1.38 -0.32 -19.13
N HIS A 502 2.63 -0.12 -18.68
CA HIS A 502 3.47 -1.20 -18.15
C HIS A 502 2.92 -1.82 -16.85
N ILE A 503 2.37 -1.01 -15.92
CA ILE A 503 1.64 -1.55 -14.74
C ILE A 503 0.47 -2.42 -15.20
N LEU A 504 -0.36 -1.92 -16.10
CA LEU A 504 -1.55 -2.63 -16.59
C LEU A 504 -1.17 -3.98 -17.24
N SER A 505 -0.19 -3.96 -18.14
CA SER A 505 0.34 -5.15 -18.82
C SER A 505 0.95 -6.18 -17.86
N VAL A 506 1.82 -5.77 -16.94
CA VAL A 506 2.49 -6.68 -15.99
C VAL A 506 1.50 -7.36 -15.03
N ASN A 507 0.36 -6.74 -14.78
CA ASN A 507 -0.68 -7.26 -13.89
C ASN A 507 -1.80 -8.01 -14.62
N GLU A 508 -1.65 -8.27 -15.92
CA GLU A 508 -2.61 -9.01 -16.77
C GLU A 508 -4.03 -8.40 -16.74
N LEU A 509 -4.10 -7.07 -16.63
CA LEU A 509 -5.36 -6.31 -16.64
C LEU A 509 -5.71 -5.90 -18.07
N ASP A 510 -6.94 -6.20 -18.50
CA ASP A 510 -7.44 -5.84 -19.83
C ASP A 510 -8.29 -4.55 -19.84
N ASP A 511 -8.10 -3.73 -20.88
CA ASP A 511 -8.82 -2.48 -21.07
C ASP A 511 -10.31 -2.67 -21.41
N SER A 512 -10.68 -3.77 -22.08
CA SER A 512 -12.11 -4.06 -22.40
C SER A 512 -12.87 -4.55 -21.16
N ALA A 513 -12.27 -5.42 -20.35
CA ALA A 513 -12.80 -5.83 -19.05
C ALA A 513 -12.98 -4.64 -18.10
N LEU A 514 -11.99 -3.74 -18.04
CA LEU A 514 -12.11 -2.49 -17.28
C LEU A 514 -13.19 -1.57 -17.87
N GLN A 515 -13.33 -1.45 -19.19
CA GLN A 515 -14.41 -0.70 -19.85
C GLN A 515 -15.80 -1.27 -19.56
N HIS A 516 -15.94 -2.58 -19.33
CA HIS A 516 -17.21 -3.19 -18.94
C HIS A 516 -17.55 -2.95 -17.46
N LEU A 517 -16.57 -3.03 -16.56
CA LEU A 517 -16.74 -2.80 -15.11
C LEU A 517 -16.87 -1.32 -14.74
N LEU A 518 -16.30 -0.43 -15.55
CA LEU A 518 -16.24 1.01 -15.36
C LEU A 518 -16.55 1.71 -16.69
N PRO A 519 -17.84 1.80 -17.09
CA PRO A 519 -18.25 2.42 -18.35
C PRO A 519 -17.72 3.84 -18.54
#